data_AF-A0A3M9JXI8-F1
#
_entry.id   AF-A0A3M9JXI8-F1
#
_cell.length_a   1.000
_cell.length_b   1.000
_cell.length_c   1.000
_cell.angle_alpha   90.00
_cell.angle_beta   90.00
_cell.angle_gamma   90.00
#
_symmetry.space_group_name_H-M   'P 1'
#
loop_
_entity.id
_entity.type
_entity.pdbx_description
1 polymer ?
#
loop_
_entity_poly.entity_id
_entity_poly.type
_entity_poly.pdbx_seq_one_letter_code
_entity_poly.pdbx_strand_id
1 'polypeptide(L)'
;MTENILYAQRILTDDSDPDGVEALSALVIAYKVADFVAAVAKDDPDRWTFASLSIAEGIDRLTQDLPGELILPLDASDIDEDAAATISQPLRALLTTLAALYTSAAGRDSEPPWRRLTWSSVAQHIARALQELP
;
A
#
# COMPACT_ATOMS: atom_id res chain seq x y z
N MET A 1 2.23 -15.28 1.79
CA MET A 1 1.97 -13.82 1.62
C MET A 1 3.22 -12.94 1.54
N THR A 2 4.30 -13.22 2.27
CA THR A 2 5.59 -12.51 2.12
C THR A 2 6.10 -12.50 0.67
N GLU A 3 5.94 -13.61 -0.06
CA GLU A 3 6.29 -13.68 -1.49
C GLU A 3 5.51 -12.69 -2.36
N ASN A 4 4.23 -12.43 -2.07
CA ASN A 4 3.42 -11.44 -2.80
C ASN A 4 3.94 -10.01 -2.53
N ILE A 5 4.39 -9.73 -1.31
CA ILE A 5 5.01 -8.44 -0.96
C ILE A 5 6.36 -8.28 -1.66
N LEU A 6 7.20 -9.32 -1.63
CA LEU A 6 8.50 -9.32 -2.30
C LEU A 6 8.34 -9.24 -3.82
N TYR A 7 7.32 -9.89 -4.39
CA TYR A 7 6.96 -9.78 -5.80
C TYR A 7 6.51 -8.35 -6.13
N ALA A 8 5.61 -7.76 -5.35
CA ALA A 8 5.17 -6.38 -5.51
C ALA A 8 6.35 -5.39 -5.46
N GLN A 9 7.28 -5.57 -4.52
CA GLN A 9 8.50 -4.77 -4.45
C GLN A 9 9.40 -4.93 -5.68
N ARG A 10 9.46 -6.14 -6.26
CA ARG A 10 10.31 -6.43 -7.41
C ARG A 10 9.78 -5.84 -8.71
N ILE A 11 8.45 -5.76 -8.86
CA ILE A 11 7.82 -5.17 -10.05
C ILE A 11 7.72 -3.65 -9.96
N LEU A 12 7.71 -3.09 -8.75
CA LEU A 12 7.79 -1.65 -8.53
C LEU A 12 9.20 -1.13 -8.77
N THR A 13 9.30 -0.15 -9.65
CA THR A 13 10.50 0.63 -9.92
C THR A 13 10.22 2.11 -9.68
N ASP A 14 11.27 2.91 -9.47
CA ASP A 14 11.12 4.37 -9.30
C ASP A 14 10.48 5.07 -10.53
N ASP A 15 10.56 4.42 -11.70
CA ASP A 15 9.98 4.87 -12.97
C ASP A 15 8.58 4.31 -13.23
N SER A 16 8.01 3.53 -12.30
CA SER A 16 6.66 2.99 -12.46
C SER A 16 5.64 4.11 -12.62
N ASP A 17 4.62 3.85 -13.43
CA ASP A 17 3.48 4.76 -13.52
C ASP A 17 2.73 4.73 -12.18
N PRO A 18 2.57 5.88 -11.47
CA PRO A 18 1.83 5.93 -10.21
C PRO A 18 0.35 5.51 -10.37
N ASP A 19 -0.21 5.62 -11.58
CA ASP A 19 -1.56 5.17 -11.93
C ASP A 19 -1.56 3.81 -12.64
N GLY A 20 -0.37 3.25 -12.84
CA GLY A 20 -0.16 1.96 -13.47
C GLY A 20 -0.69 0.80 -12.63
N VAL A 21 -0.94 -0.31 -13.31
CA VAL A 21 -1.46 -1.53 -12.69
C VAL A 21 -0.52 -2.04 -11.61
N GLU A 22 0.80 -1.91 -11.79
CA GLU A 22 1.82 -2.35 -10.86
C GLU A 22 1.73 -1.60 -9.52
N ALA A 23 1.65 -0.27 -9.55
CA ALA A 23 1.56 0.58 -8.37
C ALA A 23 0.23 0.36 -7.61
N LEU A 24 -0.87 0.29 -8.34
CA LEU A 24 -2.19 -0.01 -7.78
C LEU A 24 -2.23 -1.42 -7.17
N SER A 25 -1.66 -2.41 -7.86
CA SER A 25 -1.61 -3.79 -7.37
C SER A 25 -0.81 -3.92 -6.09
N ALA A 26 0.36 -3.27 -6.05
CA ALA A 26 1.19 -3.23 -4.87
C ALA A 26 0.50 -2.57 -3.66
N LEU A 27 -0.24 -1.48 -3.89
CA LEU A 27 -0.99 -0.80 -2.85
C LEU A 27 -2.14 -1.67 -2.32
N VAL A 28 -2.87 -2.37 -3.20
CA VAL A 28 -3.92 -3.32 -2.82
C VAL A 28 -3.35 -4.52 -2.06
N ILE A 29 -2.19 -5.05 -2.49
CA ILE A 29 -1.48 -6.10 -1.75
C ILE A 29 -1.15 -5.61 -0.33
N ALA A 30 -0.58 -4.41 -0.20
CA ALA A 30 -0.24 -3.83 1.09
C ALA A 30 -1.46 -3.66 2.00
N TYR A 31 -2.59 -3.18 1.45
CA TYR A 31 -3.85 -3.08 2.16
C TYR A 31 -4.33 -4.44 2.67
N LYS A 32 -4.47 -5.43 1.78
CA LYS A 32 -4.98 -6.76 2.16
C LYS A 32 -4.09 -7.46 3.17
N VAL A 33 -2.78 -7.27 3.04
CA VAL A 33 -1.80 -7.74 4.01
C VAL A 33 -2.06 -7.13 5.38
N ALA A 34 -2.16 -5.80 5.47
CA ALA A 34 -2.35 -5.10 6.73
C ALA A 34 -3.70 -5.45 7.38
N ASP A 35 -4.77 -5.50 6.57
CA ASP A 35 -6.14 -5.84 7.00
C ASP A 35 -6.20 -7.28 7.53
N PHE A 36 -5.57 -8.21 6.83
CA PHE A 36 -5.51 -9.59 7.28
C PHE A 36 -4.71 -9.72 8.59
N VAL A 37 -3.51 -9.12 8.67
CA VAL A 37 -2.69 -9.18 9.89
C VAL A 37 -3.42 -8.55 11.06
N ALA A 38 -4.18 -7.46 10.85
CA ALA A 38 -5.03 -6.87 11.88
C ALA A 38 -6.05 -7.86 12.47
N ALA A 39 -6.56 -8.81 11.66
CA ALA A 39 -7.52 -9.81 12.10
C ALA A 39 -6.88 -10.97 12.89
N VAL A 40 -5.59 -11.25 12.72
CA VAL A 40 -4.92 -12.42 13.31
C VAL A 40 -3.80 -12.09 14.31
N ALA A 41 -3.29 -10.86 14.31
CA ALA A 41 -2.20 -10.45 15.21
C ALA A 41 -2.65 -10.45 16.67
N LYS A 42 -1.84 -11.05 17.54
CA LYS A 42 -2.04 -11.00 19.00
C LYS A 42 -1.56 -9.70 19.60
N ASP A 43 -0.45 -9.19 19.09
CA ASP A 43 0.19 -7.97 19.56
C ASP A 43 -0.16 -6.80 18.63
N ASP A 44 -0.55 -5.68 19.22
CA ASP A 44 -0.89 -4.43 18.53
C ASP A 44 -1.89 -4.54 17.35
N PRO A 45 -3.02 -5.30 17.44
CA PRO A 45 -3.97 -5.45 16.33
C PRO A 45 -4.59 -4.12 15.87
N ASP A 46 -4.76 -3.17 16.80
CA ASP A 46 -5.26 -1.82 16.50
C ASP A 46 -4.33 -1.06 15.56
N ARG A 47 -3.01 -1.20 15.76
CA ARG A 47 -1.99 -0.54 14.92
C ARG A 47 -2.05 -1.05 13.48
N TRP A 48 -2.25 -2.35 13.30
CA TRP A 48 -2.45 -2.95 11.98
C TRP A 48 -3.77 -2.50 11.34
N THR A 49 -4.84 -2.34 12.14
CA THR A 49 -6.12 -1.80 11.67
C THR A 49 -5.98 -0.34 11.22
N PHE A 50 -5.29 0.51 11.98
CA PHE A 50 -5.08 1.89 11.57
C PHE A 50 -4.17 2.01 10.33
N ALA A 51 -3.19 1.12 10.20
CA ALA A 51 -2.39 1.01 8.99
C ALA A 51 -3.25 0.61 7.78
N SER A 52 -4.10 -0.42 7.90
CA SER A 52 -4.95 -0.88 6.79
C SER A 52 -5.97 0.19 6.36
N LEU A 53 -6.62 0.85 7.33
CA LEU A 53 -7.55 1.95 7.07
C LEU A 53 -6.86 3.12 6.35
N SER A 54 -5.66 3.49 6.80
CA SER A 54 -4.90 4.57 6.15
C SER A 54 -4.58 4.20 4.69
N ILE A 55 -4.16 2.96 4.41
CA ILE A 55 -3.91 2.51 3.03
C ILE A 55 -5.21 2.52 2.20
N ALA A 56 -6.32 2.06 2.78
CA ALA A 56 -7.63 2.04 2.12
C ALA A 56 -8.10 3.44 1.70
N GLU A 57 -7.91 4.44 2.56
CA GLU A 57 -8.20 5.85 2.21
C GLU A 57 -7.35 6.33 1.02
N GLY A 58 -6.08 5.94 0.97
CA GLY A 58 -5.22 6.23 -0.18
C GLY A 58 -5.71 5.56 -1.48
N ILE A 59 -6.13 4.30 -1.41
CA ILE A 59 -6.73 3.58 -2.55
C ILE A 59 -7.99 4.29 -3.02
N ASP A 60 -8.90 4.64 -2.11
CA ASP A 60 -10.16 5.31 -2.44
C ASP A 60 -9.91 6.62 -3.22
N ARG A 61 -8.94 7.42 -2.78
CA ARG A 61 -8.52 8.65 -3.48
C ARG A 61 -8.03 8.41 -4.90
N LEU A 62 -7.32 7.31 -5.15
CA LEU A 62 -6.85 6.97 -6.50
C LEU A 62 -7.99 6.49 -7.39
N THR A 63 -8.90 5.70 -6.83
CA THR A 63 -9.96 5.02 -7.58
C THR A 63 -11.20 5.88 -7.82
N GLN A 64 -11.39 6.96 -7.06
CA GLN A 64 -12.47 7.93 -7.30
C GLN A 64 -12.49 8.48 -8.74
N ASP A 65 -11.33 8.54 -9.39
CA ASP A 65 -11.19 9.02 -10.77
C ASP A 65 -10.99 7.90 -11.81
N LEU A 66 -10.84 6.63 -11.37
CA LEU A 66 -10.52 5.51 -12.28
C LEU A 66 -11.79 4.78 -12.72
N PRO A 67 -11.95 4.50 -14.03
CA PRO A 67 -13.06 3.70 -14.53
C PRO A 67 -12.78 2.20 -14.31
N GLY A 68 -13.05 1.68 -13.10
CA GLY A 68 -13.06 0.24 -12.85
C GLY A 68 -12.75 -0.19 -11.41
N GLU A 69 -13.28 -1.35 -11.04
CA GLU A 69 -13.00 -2.00 -9.76
C GLU A 69 -11.70 -2.83 -9.86
N LEU A 70 -10.68 -2.49 -9.07
CA LEU A 70 -9.43 -3.23 -9.00
C LEU A 70 -9.63 -4.51 -8.19
N ILE A 71 -9.86 -5.63 -8.88
CA ILE A 71 -9.97 -6.94 -8.24
C ILE A 71 -8.66 -7.70 -8.44
N LEU A 72 -7.87 -7.80 -7.38
CA LEU A 72 -6.72 -8.73 -7.33
C LEU A 72 -7.03 -9.88 -6.37
N PRO A 73 -7.04 -11.14 -6.84
CA PRO A 73 -7.09 -12.28 -5.94
C PRO A 73 -5.76 -12.35 -5.18
N LEU A 74 -5.80 -12.17 -3.85
CA LEU A 74 -4.68 -12.53 -2.98
C LEU A 74 -5.01 -13.87 -2.34
N ASP A 75 -4.09 -14.81 -2.47
CA ASP A 75 -4.12 -16.04 -1.68
C ASP A 75 -3.59 -15.73 -0.27
N ALA A 76 -4.46 -15.84 0.72
CA ALA A 76 -4.20 -15.55 2.13
C ALA A 76 -3.97 -16.84 2.95
N SER A 77 -3.89 -18.00 2.30
CA SER A 77 -3.88 -19.31 2.97
C SER A 77 -2.61 -19.65 3.76
N ASP A 78 -1.53 -18.86 3.65
CA ASP A 78 -0.22 -19.14 4.25
C ASP A 78 0.14 -18.24 5.46
N ILE A 79 -0.82 -17.86 6.28
CA ILE A 79 -0.57 -16.89 7.36
C ILE A 79 -0.89 -17.53 8.71
N ASP A 80 0.16 -17.74 9.51
CA ASP A 80 0.07 -18.20 10.88
C ASP A 80 0.00 -17.03 11.88
N GLU A 81 -0.17 -17.34 13.16
CA GLU A 81 -0.29 -16.34 14.23
C GLU A 81 0.99 -15.48 14.39
N ASP A 82 2.13 -15.91 13.84
CA ASP A 82 3.43 -15.21 13.90
C ASP A 82 3.69 -14.33 12.67
N ALA A 83 2.71 -14.23 11.78
CA ALA A 83 2.86 -13.49 10.53
C ALA A 83 3.15 -12.00 10.72
N ALA A 84 2.64 -11.35 11.78
CA ALA A 84 2.93 -9.95 12.06
C ALA A 84 4.43 -9.67 12.17
N ALA A 85 5.16 -10.55 12.86
CA ALA A 85 6.61 -10.45 13.03
C ALA A 85 7.35 -10.67 11.71
N THR A 86 6.88 -11.61 10.89
CA THR A 86 7.51 -11.96 9.61
C THR A 86 7.23 -10.93 8.51
N ILE A 87 6.06 -10.29 8.53
CA ILE A 87 5.54 -9.46 7.44
C ILE A 87 5.78 -7.96 7.67
N SER A 88 5.93 -7.51 8.93
CA SER A 88 6.10 -6.07 9.23
C SER A 88 7.22 -5.42 8.41
N GLN A 89 8.43 -5.99 8.41
CA GLN A 89 9.57 -5.41 7.69
C GLN A 89 9.38 -5.40 6.17
N PRO A 90 8.99 -6.51 5.51
CA PRO A 90 8.64 -6.50 4.09
C PRO A 90 7.56 -5.48 3.74
N LEU A 91 6.49 -5.39 4.54
CA LEU A 91 5.40 -4.45 4.28
C LEU A 91 5.88 -2.99 4.41
N ARG A 92 6.63 -2.67 5.46
CA ARG A 92 7.22 -1.33 5.66
C ARG A 92 8.10 -0.94 4.48
N ALA A 93 8.93 -1.85 3.98
CA ALA A 93 9.76 -1.58 2.81
C ALA A 93 8.90 -1.33 1.55
N LEU A 94 7.82 -2.09 1.34
CA LEU A 94 6.92 -1.88 0.20
C LEU A 94 6.22 -0.51 0.27
N LEU A 95 5.68 -0.18 1.44
CA LEU A 95 5.02 1.11 1.68
C LEU A 95 6.01 2.28 1.55
N THR A 96 7.27 2.09 1.92
CA THR A 96 8.31 3.11 1.73
C THR A 96 8.55 3.38 0.24
N THR A 97 8.67 2.34 -0.57
CA THR A 97 8.80 2.46 -2.04
C THR A 97 7.58 3.15 -2.65
N LEU A 98 6.37 2.76 -2.25
CA LEU A 98 5.12 3.38 -2.73
C LEU A 98 5.03 4.86 -2.31
N ALA A 99 5.38 5.20 -1.06
CA ALA A 99 5.39 6.59 -0.60
C ALA A 99 6.37 7.45 -1.41
N ALA A 100 7.56 6.93 -1.71
CA ALA A 100 8.55 7.61 -2.55
C ALA A 100 8.04 7.81 -3.97
N LEU A 101 7.43 6.78 -4.57
CA LEU A 101 6.82 6.84 -5.90
C LEU A 101 5.77 7.95 -5.99
N TYR A 102 4.78 7.95 -5.10
CA TYR A 102 3.71 8.95 -5.11
C TYR A 102 4.19 10.35 -4.76
N THR A 103 5.18 10.49 -3.86
CA THR A 103 5.80 11.78 -3.55
C THR A 103 6.54 12.34 -4.76
N SER A 104 7.31 11.51 -5.46
CA SER A 104 8.02 11.88 -6.69
C SER A 104 7.01 12.29 -7.79
N ALA A 105 5.94 11.51 -7.97
CA ALA A 105 4.88 11.81 -8.92
C ALA A 105 4.19 13.15 -8.65
N ALA A 106 3.87 13.44 -7.38
CA ALA A 106 3.28 14.73 -6.98
C ALA A 106 4.18 15.95 -7.31
N GLY A 107 5.49 15.74 -7.40
CA GLY A 107 6.47 16.77 -7.80
C GLY A 107 6.55 17.03 -9.30
N ARG A 108 5.92 16.21 -10.16
CA ARG A 108 6.02 16.34 -11.62
C ARG A 108 5.20 17.53 -12.12
N ASP A 109 5.87 18.62 -12.49
CA ASP A 109 5.21 19.83 -13.00
C ASP A 109 4.54 19.66 -14.37
N SER A 110 4.82 18.56 -15.07
CA SER A 110 4.16 18.19 -16.33
C SER A 110 2.73 17.70 -16.16
N GLU A 111 2.33 17.31 -14.94
CA GLU A 111 1.06 16.65 -14.66
C GLU A 111 -0.03 17.64 -14.20
N PRO A 112 -1.31 17.33 -14.42
CA PRO A 112 -2.41 18.18 -13.97
C PRO A 112 -2.38 18.42 -12.44
N PRO A 113 -2.65 19.65 -11.96
CA PRO A 113 -2.58 19.96 -10.54
C PRO A 113 -3.45 19.07 -9.64
N TRP A 114 -4.65 18.71 -10.10
CA TRP A 114 -5.54 17.84 -9.35
C TRP A 114 -4.97 16.43 -9.17
N ARG A 115 -4.28 15.87 -10.17
CA ARG A 115 -3.67 14.54 -10.08
C ARG A 115 -2.48 14.53 -9.15
N ARG A 116 -1.65 15.58 -9.21
CA ARG A 116 -0.55 15.79 -8.26
C ARG A 116 -1.03 15.87 -6.81
N LEU A 117 -2.18 16.52 -6.56
CA LEU A 117 -2.81 16.55 -5.24
C LEU A 117 -3.29 15.16 -4.81
N THR A 118 -3.88 14.38 -5.71
CA THR A 118 -4.26 12.98 -5.43
C THR A 118 -3.04 12.16 -5.01
N TRP A 119 -1.96 12.16 -5.78
CA TRP A 119 -0.73 11.43 -5.42
C TRP A 119 -0.10 11.92 -4.11
N SER A 120 -0.11 13.24 -3.87
CA SER A 120 0.36 13.78 -2.59
C SER A 120 -0.48 13.29 -1.41
N SER A 121 -1.81 13.24 -1.55
CA SER A 121 -2.72 12.69 -0.54
C SER A 121 -2.42 11.22 -0.29
N VAL A 122 -2.23 10.42 -1.34
CA VAL A 122 -1.89 8.99 -1.22
C VAL A 122 -0.58 8.80 -0.47
N ALA A 123 0.46 9.57 -0.82
CA ALA A 123 1.74 9.53 -0.12
C ALA A 123 1.60 9.83 1.38
N GLN A 124 0.74 10.79 1.75
CA GLN A 124 0.46 11.12 3.15
C GLN A 124 -0.26 9.98 3.89
N HIS A 125 -1.24 9.34 3.25
CA HIS A 125 -1.94 8.19 3.82
C HIS A 125 -0.99 6.99 4.01
N ILE A 126 -0.10 6.73 3.06
CA ILE A 126 0.92 5.70 3.19
C ILE A 126 1.93 6.05 4.30
N ALA A 127 2.35 7.31 4.40
CA ALA A 127 3.23 7.77 5.47
C ALA A 127 2.59 7.60 6.86
N ARG A 128 1.27 7.81 6.97
CA ARG A 128 0.51 7.53 8.19
C ARG A 128 0.50 6.04 8.49
N ALA A 129 0.21 5.19 7.51
CA ALA A 129 0.25 3.73 7.70
C ALA A 129 1.63 3.25 8.21
N LEU A 130 2.72 3.81 7.69
CA LEU A 130 4.09 3.51 8.15
C LEU A 130 4.35 3.89 9.62
N GLN A 131 3.70 4.93 10.14
CA GLN A 131 3.79 5.32 11.54
C GLN A 131 3.01 4.37 12.44
N GLU A 132 1.88 3.87 11.96
CA GLU A 132 1.04 2.94 12.70
C GLU A 132 1.69 1.56 12.79
N LEU A 133 2.31 1.03 11.74
CA LEU A 133 2.89 -0.32 11.76
C LEU A 133 3.91 -0.52 12.92
N PRO A 134 3.91 -1.69 13.60
CA PRO A 134 4.87 -2.03 14.64
C PRO A 134 6.28 -2.26 14.10
#